data_AF-A0A0F9F606-F1
#
_entry.id   AF-A0A0F9F606-F1
#
_cell.length_a   1.000
_cell.length_b   1.000
_cell.length_c   1.000
_cell.angle_alpha   90.00
_cell.angle_beta   90.00
_cell.angle_gamma   90.00
#
_symmetry.space_group_name_H-M   'P 1'
#
loop_
_entity.id
_entity.type
_entity.pdbx_description
1 polymer ?
#
loop_
_entity_poly.entity_id
_entity_poly.type
_entity_poly.pdbx_seq_one_letter_code
_entity_poly.pdbx_strand_id
1 'polypeptide(L)'
;MENQVTFAQDMLGHIGYFFVALGMLLLAKKSIWGWVSRFIGEATWLVVGVWIGMSSIWTWGIIFLFIEIYGFRSWYKDRKLSNDTSS
;
A
#
# COMPACT_ATOMS: atom_id res chain seq x y z
N MET A 1 8.09 26.95 -13.26
CA MET A 1 6.70 26.95 -12.72
C MET A 1 6.74 26.14 -11.45
N GLU A 2 6.50 26.75 -10.30
CA GLU A 2 6.24 25.99 -9.07
C GLU A 2 4.90 25.27 -9.27
N ASN A 3 4.92 23.94 -9.25
CA ASN A 3 3.69 23.17 -9.16
C ASN A 3 3.17 23.35 -7.73
N GLN A 4 2.26 24.30 -7.54
CA GLN A 4 1.57 24.42 -6.26
C GLN A 4 0.67 23.21 -6.08
N VAL A 5 0.92 22.45 -5.01
CA VAL A 5 0.08 21.33 -4.61
C VAL A 5 -1.29 21.87 -4.24
N THR A 6 -2.32 21.36 -4.90
CA THR A 6 -3.71 21.74 -4.61
C THR A 6 -4.18 21.08 -3.32
N PHE A 7 -5.15 21.70 -2.64
CA PHE A 7 -5.81 21.11 -1.47
C PHE A 7 -6.35 19.69 -1.74
N ALA A 8 -6.84 19.43 -2.96
CA ALA A 8 -7.33 18.11 -3.34
C ALA A 8 -6.20 17.06 -3.40
N GLN A 9 -5.03 17.43 -3.92
CA GLN A 9 -3.86 16.55 -3.97
C GLN A 9 -3.33 16.25 -2.57
N ASP A 10 -3.31 17.26 -1.69
CA ASP A 10 -2.90 17.11 -0.30
C ASP A 10 -3.85 16.17 0.48
N MET A 11 -5.17 16.39 0.34
CA MET A 11 -6.18 15.52 0.94
C MET A 11 -6.07 14.07 0.45
N LEU A 12 -5.80 13.87 -0.85
CA LEU A 12 -5.60 12.54 -1.41
C LEU A 12 -4.34 11.86 -0.87
N GLY A 13 -3.26 12.62 -0.67
CA GLY A 13 -2.06 12.15 0.01
C GLY A 13 -2.33 11.71 1.45
N HIS A 14 -3.14 12.47 2.20
CA HIS A 14 -3.59 12.10 3.54
C HIS A 14 -4.42 10.81 3.57
N ILE A 15 -5.34 10.64 2.62
CA ILE A 15 -6.11 9.40 2.47
C ILE A 15 -5.17 8.22 2.17
N GLY A 16 -4.19 8.40 1.28
CA GLY A 16 -3.17 7.40 0.99
C GLY A 16 -2.39 6.99 2.24
N TYR A 17 -1.90 7.95 3.03
CA TYR A 17 -1.22 7.68 4.30
C TYR A 17 -2.11 6.99 5.33
N PHE A 18 -3.39 7.38 5.42
CA PHE A 18 -4.34 6.72 6.30
C PHE A 18 -4.45 5.22 5.99
N PHE A 19 -4.61 4.86 4.71
CA PHE A 19 -4.67 3.46 4.29
C PHE A 19 -3.35 2.71 4.52
N VAL A 20 -2.21 3.35 4.29
CA VAL A 20 -0.89 2.79 4.62
C VAL A 20 -0.79 2.46 6.12
N ALA A 21 -1.10 3.43 6.99
CA ALA A 21 -1.02 3.27 8.44
C ALA A 21 -2.02 2.22 8.95
N LEU A 22 -3.26 2.26 8.46
CA LEU A 22 -4.29 1.26 8.77
C LEU A 22 -3.84 -0.15 8.34
N GLY A 23 -3.24 -0.26 7.15
CA GLY A 23 -2.68 -1.50 6.63
C GLY A 23 -1.61 -2.08 7.56
N MET A 24 -0.66 -1.26 8.01
CA MET A 24 0.37 -1.67 8.98
C MET A 24 -0.26 -2.18 10.29
N LEU A 25 -1.24 -1.47 10.84
CA LEU A 25 -1.95 -1.89 12.06
C LEU A 25 -2.69 -3.22 11.90
N LEU A 26 -3.36 -3.42 10.76
CA LEU A 26 -4.09 -4.65 10.47
C LEU A 26 -3.15 -5.82 10.18
N LEU A 27 -2.01 -5.60 9.52
CA LEU A 27 -0.97 -6.61 9.34
C LEU A 27 -0.36 -7.04 10.67
N ALA A 28 -0.13 -6.12 11.60
CA ALA A 28 0.31 -6.46 12.95
C ALA A 28 -0.72 -7.36 13.69
N LYS A 29 -2.01 -7.18 13.40
CA LYS A 29 -3.10 -8.06 13.86
C LYS A 29 -3.27 -9.33 13.02
N LYS A 30 -2.34 -9.63 12.12
CA LYS A 30 -2.36 -10.76 11.17
C LYS A 30 -3.62 -10.80 10.30
N SER A 31 -4.28 -9.68 10.04
CA SER A 31 -5.51 -9.61 9.24
C SER A 31 -5.22 -9.51 7.75
N ILE A 32 -5.99 -10.21 6.91
CA ILE A 32 -5.90 -10.12 5.45
C ILE A 32 -6.22 -8.71 4.93
N TRP A 33 -7.10 -7.99 5.64
CA TRP A 33 -7.46 -6.61 5.34
C TRP A 33 -6.29 -5.64 5.46
N GLY A 34 -5.20 -6.04 6.16
CA GLY A 34 -3.97 -5.28 6.20
C GLY A 34 -3.30 -5.18 4.85
N TRP A 35 -3.21 -6.30 4.12
CA TRP A 35 -2.68 -6.31 2.75
C TRP A 35 -3.54 -5.46 1.81
N VAL A 36 -4.87 -5.63 1.85
CA VAL A 36 -5.80 -4.84 1.02
C VAL A 36 -5.63 -3.34 1.27
N SER A 37 -5.53 -2.94 2.54
CA SER A 37 -5.34 -1.52 2.90
C SER A 37 -3.97 -1.00 2.46
N ARG A 38 -2.89 -1.79 2.60
CA ARG A 38 -1.55 -1.44 2.08
C ARG A 38 -1.59 -1.22 0.57
N PHE A 39 -2.22 -2.13 -0.18
CA PHE A 39 -2.39 -1.99 -1.63
C PHE A 39 -3.08 -0.70 -2.04
N ILE A 40 -4.21 -0.38 -1.40
CA ILE A 40 -4.97 0.84 -1.68
C ILE A 40 -4.12 2.08 -1.37
N GLY A 41 -3.42 2.08 -0.23
CA GLY A 41 -2.55 3.19 0.17
C GLY A 41 -1.41 3.44 -0.81
N GLU A 42 -0.67 2.40 -1.20
CA GLU A 42 0.44 2.50 -2.15
C GLU A 42 -0.04 2.86 -3.57
N ALA A 43 -1.17 2.29 -4.03
CA ALA A 43 -1.76 2.66 -5.31
C ALA A 43 -2.21 4.13 -5.34
N THR A 44 -2.75 4.64 -4.23
CA THR A 44 -3.11 6.06 -4.09
C THR A 44 -1.86 6.93 -4.20
N TRP A 45 -0.77 6.58 -3.53
CA TRP A 45 0.50 7.31 -3.60
C TRP A 45 1.13 7.28 -5.00
N LEU A 46 1.02 6.17 -5.72
CA LEU A 46 1.46 6.07 -7.11
C LEU A 46 0.70 7.08 -7.99
N VAL A 47 -0.62 7.16 -7.86
CA VAL A 47 -1.45 8.13 -8.59
C VAL A 47 -1.06 9.57 -8.23
N VAL A 48 -0.88 9.86 -6.93
CA VAL A 48 -0.42 11.19 -6.47
C VAL A 48 0.94 11.54 -7.08
N GLY A 49 1.91 10.62 -7.05
CA GLY A 49 3.25 10.81 -7.60
C GLY A 49 3.26 11.13 -9.09
N VAL A 50 2.43 10.42 -9.88
CA VAL A 50 2.24 10.72 -11.31
C VAL A 50 1.61 12.09 -11.49
N TRP A 51 0.57 12.41 -10.71
CA TRP A 51 -0.16 13.67 -10.83
C TRP A 51 0.71 14.90 -10.54
N ILE A 52 1.56 14.85 -9.51
CA ILE A 52 2.44 15.97 -9.16
C ILE A 52 3.77 15.97 -9.94
N GLY A 53 3.99 14.99 -10.82
CA GLY A 53 5.18 14.89 -11.65
C GLY A 53 6.45 14.48 -10.89
N MET A 54 6.32 13.87 -9.71
CA MET A 54 7.45 13.45 -8.90
C MET A 54 7.83 12.01 -9.22
N SER A 55 8.90 11.85 -10.01
CA SER A 55 9.38 10.54 -10.46
C SER A 55 9.78 9.60 -9.33
N SER A 56 10.37 10.12 -8.27
CA SER A 56 10.70 9.34 -7.08
C SER A 56 9.48 8.64 -6.49
N ILE A 57 8.35 9.33 -6.37
CA ILE A 57 7.15 8.78 -5.71
C ILE A 57 6.56 7.64 -6.53
N TRP A 58 6.35 7.84 -7.84
CA TRP A 58 5.71 6.78 -8.63
C TRP A 58 6.66 5.62 -8.96
N THR A 59 7.97 5.86 -9.12
CA THR A 59 8.95 4.77 -9.32
C THR A 59 9.06 3.88 -8.08
N TRP A 60 9.20 4.47 -6.89
CA TRP A 60 9.21 3.71 -5.64
C TRP A 60 7.85 3.08 -5.33
N GLY A 61 6.74 3.76 -5.64
CA GLY A 61 5.39 3.22 -5.49
C GLY A 61 5.18 1.93 -6.29
N ILE A 62 5.69 1.85 -7.53
CA ILE A 62 5.65 0.61 -8.33
C ILE A 62 6.43 -0.52 -7.64
N ILE A 63 7.64 -0.23 -7.17
CA ILE A 63 8.49 -1.23 -6.48
C ILE A 63 7.78 -1.73 -5.22
N PHE A 64 7.22 -0.82 -4.41
CA PHE A 64 6.49 -1.21 -3.20
C PHE A 64 5.24 -2.02 -3.52
N LEU A 65 4.47 -1.70 -4.57
CA LEU A 65 3.35 -2.55 -4.99
C LEU A 65 3.79 -3.97 -5.34
N PHE A 66 4.93 -4.17 -6.02
CA PHE A 66 5.45 -5.52 -6.25
C PHE A 66 5.84 -6.24 -4.95
N ILE A 67 6.45 -5.51 -4.00
CA ILE A 67 6.78 -6.03 -2.68
C ILE A 67 5.50 -6.44 -1.94
N GLU A 68 4.43 -5.64 -1.99
CA GLU A 68 3.13 -5.97 -1.39
C GLU A 68 2.52 -7.25 -2.01
N ILE A 69 2.60 -7.42 -3.35
CA ILE A 69 2.14 -8.64 -4.04
C ILE A 69 2.92 -9.85 -3.58
N TYR A 70 4.24 -9.73 -3.54
CA TYR A 70 5.10 -10.82 -3.10
C TYR A 70 4.85 -11.16 -1.62
N GLY A 71 4.79 -10.14 -0.75
CA GLY A 71 4.51 -10.27 0.68
C GLY A 71 3.17 -10.95 0.94
N PHE A 72 2.11 -10.53 0.25
CA PHE A 72 0.79 -11.16 0.35
C PHE A 72 0.82 -12.63 -0.06
N ARG A 73 1.49 -12.96 -1.18
CA ARG A 73 1.61 -14.36 -1.65
C ARG A 73 2.36 -15.24 -0.66
N SER A 74 3.45 -14.74 -0.09
CA SER A 74 4.22 -15.45 0.93
C SER A 74 3.37 -15.70 2.18
N TRP A 75 2.73 -14.64 2.70
CA TRP A 75 1.87 -14.72 3.88
C TRP A 75 0.70 -15.69 3.69
N TYR A 76 0.08 -15.68 2.50
CA TYR A 76 -1.03 -16.58 2.18
C TYR A 76 -0.58 -18.05 2.15
N LYS A 77 0.59 -18.34 1.58
CA LYS A 77 1.17 -19.69 1.54
C LYS A 77 1.41 -20.23 2.95
N ASP A 78 1.99 -19.41 3.83
CA ASP A 78 2.29 -19.81 5.21
C ASP A 78 1.01 -20.12 6.01
N ARG A 79 -0.02 -19.28 5.84
CA ARG A 79 -1.35 -19.50 6.44
C ARG A 79 -2.02 -20.78 5.95
N LYS A 80 -1.92 -21.08 4.66
CA LYS A 80 -2.48 -22.32 4.09
C LYS A 80 -1.81 -23.54 4.69
N LEU A 81 -0.48 -23.56 4.72
CA LEU A 81 0.31 -24.66 5.30
C LEU A 81 -0.05 -24.90 6.79
N SER A 82 -0.22 -23.85 7.59
CA SER A 82 -0.60 -24.01 9.00
C SER A 82 -1.99 -24.65 9.20
N ASN A 83 -2.93 -24.37 8.31
CA ASN A 83 -4.27 -24.95 8.38
C ASN A 83 -4.26 -26.43 7.98
N ASP A 84 -3.48 -26.80 6.96
CA ASP A 84 -3.36 -28.18 6.48
C ASP A 84 -2.67 -29.12 7.51
N THR A 85 -1.79 -28.59 8.37
CA THR A 85 -1.15 -29.38 9.44
C THR A 85 -1.97 -29.51 10.73
N SER A 86 -3.07 -28.77 10.85
CA SER A 86 -3.95 -28.76 12.03
C SER A 86 -5.29 -29.47 11.81
N SER A 87 -5.53 -29.98 10.59
CA SER A 87 -6.64 -30.85 10.20
C SER A 87 -6.23 -32.32 10.18
#